data_AF-A0A7K9KJI3-F1
#
_entry.id   AF-A0A7K9KJI3-F1
#
_cell.length_a   1.000
_cell.length_b   1.000
_cell.length_c   1.000
_cell.angle_alpha   90.00
_cell.angle_beta   90.00
_cell.angle_gamma   90.00
#
_symmetry.space_group_name_H-M   'P 1'
#
loop_
_entity.id
_entity.type
_entity.pdbx_description
1 polymer ?
#
loop_
_entity_poly.entity_id
_entity_poly.type
_entity_poly.pdbx_seq_one_letter_code
_entity_poly.pdbx_strand_id
1 'polypeptide(L)'
;ARLRLGSAVEKDDVSEALRLLEAARDSLRGDPEPGPRCPRPSEAIFGILRDLGGPGGRSVPLPQALQVLGARGFTPAQVSAALDEYEALNVLQVNPSRTRVTFV
;
A
#
# COMPACT_ATOMS: atom_id res chain seq x y z
N ALA A 1 -21.24 15.40 34.08
CA ALA A 1 -20.46 14.18 34.37
C ALA A 1 -19.95 13.57 33.06
N ARG A 2 -18.70 13.07 33.06
CA ARG A 2 -17.86 12.66 31.91
C ARG A 2 -18.15 11.21 31.49
N LEU A 3 -18.41 10.93 30.21
CA LEU A 3 -18.32 9.58 29.61
C LEU A 3 -18.04 9.73 28.10
N ARG A 4 -17.22 8.95 27.41
CA ARG A 4 -15.97 8.18 27.62
C ARG A 4 -15.61 7.70 26.19
N LEU A 5 -14.33 7.71 25.84
CA LEU A 5 -13.80 7.17 24.58
C LEU A 5 -14.10 5.67 24.46
N GLY A 6 -14.56 5.23 23.28
CA GLY A 6 -14.66 3.83 22.84
C GLY A 6 -14.98 3.85 21.33
N SER A 7 -14.04 3.56 20.43
CA SER A 7 -13.53 2.23 20.06
C SER A 7 -14.65 1.28 19.63
N ALA A 8 -14.76 1.11 18.30
CA ALA A 8 -15.02 -0.13 17.57
C ALA A 8 -16.17 -0.08 16.53
N VAL A 9 -15.75 -0.48 15.30
CA VAL A 9 -16.49 -1.11 14.19
C VAL A 9 -17.47 -0.25 13.39
N GLU A 10 -17.16 -0.05 12.10
CA GLU A 10 -18.08 -0.45 11.02
C GLU A 10 -17.24 -1.12 9.90
N LYS A 11 -17.39 -2.45 9.81
CA LYS A 11 -16.96 -3.28 8.69
C LYS A 11 -18.23 -3.56 7.87
N ASP A 12 -18.52 -2.77 6.85
CA ASP A 12 -19.40 -3.19 5.74
C ASP A 12 -19.26 -2.22 4.56
N ASP A 13 -18.24 -2.44 3.74
CA ASP A 13 -18.20 -2.01 2.32
C ASP A 13 -17.10 -2.83 1.65
N VAL A 14 -17.33 -4.14 1.60
CA VAL A 14 -16.55 -5.06 0.78
C VAL A 14 -17.17 -5.03 -0.62
N SER A 15 -16.53 -4.32 -1.55
CA SER A 15 -16.47 -4.55 -3.01
C SER A 15 -16.74 -3.29 -3.85
N GLU A 16 -15.89 -3.13 -4.89
CA GLU A 16 -16.20 -2.57 -6.22
C GLU A 16 -15.40 -1.33 -6.67
N ALA A 17 -14.14 -1.53 -7.12
CA ALA A 17 -13.50 -0.63 -8.10
C ALA A 17 -12.36 -1.30 -8.91
N LEU A 18 -12.42 -2.61 -9.14
CA LEU A 18 -11.55 -3.26 -10.12
C LEU A 18 -12.40 -3.54 -11.36
N ARG A 19 -12.52 -2.53 -12.22
CA ARG A 19 -13.19 -2.67 -13.52
C ARG A 19 -12.67 -1.64 -14.53
N LEU A 20 -12.17 -2.18 -15.65
CA LEU A 20 -12.09 -1.64 -17.03
C LEU A 20 -10.68 -1.70 -17.66
N LEU A 21 -10.46 -2.78 -18.43
CA LEU A 21 -9.82 -2.92 -19.77
C LEU A 21 -8.59 -2.05 -20.10
N GLU A 22 -7.51 -2.56 -20.73
CA GLU A 22 -7.52 -2.96 -22.14
C GLU A 22 -6.50 -4.08 -22.45
N ALA A 23 -7.02 -5.24 -22.85
CA ALA A 23 -6.28 -6.23 -23.61
C ALA A 23 -6.26 -5.78 -25.09
N ALA A 24 -5.15 -5.19 -25.54
CA ALA A 24 -4.74 -5.17 -26.94
C ALA A 24 -3.36 -4.52 -27.07
N ARG A 25 -2.31 -5.33 -27.27
CA ARG A 25 -1.29 -5.15 -28.31
C ARG A 25 -0.10 -6.08 -28.05
N ASP A 26 -0.28 -7.29 -28.57
CA ASP A 26 0.72 -8.08 -29.28
C ASP A 26 2.22 -7.83 -29.03
N SER A 27 2.86 -8.87 -28.52
CA SER A 27 4.06 -9.53 -29.06
C SER A 27 5.19 -8.64 -29.56
N LEU A 28 6.37 -8.73 -28.94
CA LEU A 28 7.57 -9.30 -29.58
C LEU A 28 8.81 -9.18 -28.67
N ARG A 29 9.52 -10.31 -28.52
CA ARG A 29 10.93 -10.50 -28.10
C ARG A 29 11.17 -10.86 -26.62
N GLY A 30 11.19 -12.16 -26.35
CA GLY A 30 12.48 -12.85 -26.25
C GLY A 30 13.32 -12.67 -24.98
N ASP A 31 12.72 -12.27 -23.87
CA ASP A 31 13.31 -12.41 -22.52
C ASP A 31 12.24 -13.07 -21.63
N PRO A 32 12.57 -13.91 -20.63
CA PRO A 32 11.64 -14.26 -19.57
C PRO A 32 11.36 -13.01 -18.72
N GLU A 33 10.76 -11.99 -19.32
CA GLU A 33 10.13 -10.91 -18.58
C GLU A 33 9.07 -11.55 -17.68
N PRO A 34 9.06 -11.23 -16.37
CA PRO A 34 7.98 -11.69 -15.53
C PRO A 34 6.69 -11.11 -16.14
N GLY A 35 5.88 -11.98 -16.77
CA GLY A 35 4.59 -11.60 -17.36
C GLY A 35 3.77 -10.79 -16.35
N PRO A 36 2.75 -10.02 -16.77
CA PRO A 36 2.05 -9.08 -15.91
C PRO A 36 1.43 -9.83 -14.73
N ARG A 37 2.24 -10.00 -13.69
CA ARG A 37 1.84 -10.56 -12.42
C ARG A 37 0.85 -9.54 -11.95
N CYS A 38 -0.36 -9.99 -11.66
CA CYS A 38 -1.28 -9.21 -10.85
C CYS A 38 -0.42 -8.64 -9.71
N PRO A 39 -0.22 -7.31 -9.64
CA PRO A 39 0.79 -6.75 -8.77
C PRO A 39 0.50 -7.26 -7.38
N ARG A 40 1.51 -7.81 -6.71
CA ARG A 40 1.30 -8.32 -5.35
C ARG A 40 0.70 -7.18 -4.53
N PRO A 41 -0.21 -7.45 -3.59
CA PRO A 41 -0.79 -6.39 -2.77
C PRO A 41 0.30 -5.54 -2.11
N SER A 42 1.46 -6.13 -1.75
CA SER A 42 2.64 -5.42 -1.28
C SER A 42 3.23 -4.43 -2.30
N GLU A 43 3.35 -4.81 -3.57
CA GLU A 43 3.85 -3.93 -4.65
C GLU A 43 2.92 -2.76 -4.91
N ALA A 44 1.60 -3.00 -4.89
CA ALA A 44 0.60 -1.94 -5.03
C ALA A 44 0.65 -0.97 -3.84
N ILE A 45 0.75 -1.49 -2.61
CA ILE A 45 0.92 -0.68 -1.39
C ILE A 45 2.19 0.17 -1.49
N PHE A 46 3.31 -0.43 -1.89
CA PHE A 46 4.57 0.29 -2.04
C PHE A 46 4.50 1.39 -3.10
N GLY A 47 3.86 1.13 -4.24
CA GLY A 47 3.65 2.13 -5.28
C GLY A 47 2.89 3.36 -4.76
N ILE A 48 1.83 3.14 -3.99
CA ILE A 48 1.05 4.21 -3.35
C ILE A 48 1.88 4.96 -2.31
N LEU A 49 2.63 4.24 -1.46
CA LEU A 49 3.53 4.87 -0.49
C LEU A 49 4.55 5.77 -1.20
N ARG A 50 5.12 5.33 -2.32
CA ARG A 50 6.07 6.11 -3.09
C ARG A 50 5.44 7.34 -3.73
N ASP A 51 4.22 7.21 -4.24
CA ASP A 51 3.42 8.32 -4.78
C ASP A 51 3.14 9.39 -3.71
N LEU A 52 2.77 8.96 -2.49
CA LEU A 52 2.55 9.85 -1.35
C LEU A 52 3.82 10.56 -0.87
N GLY A 53 4.98 9.94 -1.04
CA GLY A 53 6.27 10.58 -0.79
C GLY A 53 6.58 11.68 -1.81
N GLY A 54 6.06 11.54 -3.02
CA GLY A 54 6.41 12.39 -4.15
C GLY A 54 7.84 12.16 -4.66
N PRO A 55 8.23 12.82 -5.75
CA PRO A 55 9.57 12.68 -6.33
C PRO A 55 10.63 13.21 -5.35
N GLY A 56 11.48 12.31 -4.85
CA GLY A 56 12.51 12.62 -3.84
C GLY A 56 12.01 12.59 -2.39
N GLY A 57 10.77 12.19 -2.16
CA GLY A 57 10.21 11.99 -0.83
C GLY A 57 10.93 10.91 -0.05
N ARG A 58 11.70 11.31 0.96
CA ARG A 58 12.36 10.37 1.87
C ARG A 58 11.42 9.73 2.88
N SER A 59 10.27 10.33 3.17
CA SER A 59 9.38 9.81 4.21
C SER A 59 7.92 10.18 4.02
N VAL A 60 7.04 9.29 4.44
CA VAL A 60 5.59 9.46 4.41
C VAL A 60 5.01 9.22 5.79
N PRO A 61 4.10 10.08 6.29
CA PRO A 61 3.40 9.82 7.54
C PRO A 61 2.47 8.61 7.38
N LEU A 62 2.65 7.60 8.22
CA LEU A 62 1.90 6.34 8.14
C LEU A 62 0.38 6.53 8.30
N PRO A 63 -0.14 7.43 9.16
CA PRO A 63 -1.57 7.68 9.24
C PRO A 63 -2.18 8.15 7.92
N GLN A 64 -1.48 9.02 7.18
CA GLN A 64 -1.92 9.49 5.86
C GLN A 64 -1.90 8.35 4.84
N ALA A 65 -0.84 7.53 4.86
CA ALA A 65 -0.76 6.36 4.00
C ALA A 65 -1.89 5.37 4.26
N LEU A 66 -2.18 5.07 5.52
CA LEU A 66 -3.27 4.15 5.90
C LEU A 66 -4.65 4.66 5.44
N GLN A 67 -4.89 5.98 5.48
CA GLN A 67 -6.13 6.56 4.95
C GLN A 67 -6.25 6.33 3.44
N VAL A 68 -5.18 6.59 2.68
CA VAL A 68 -5.18 6.43 1.22
C VAL A 68 -5.24 4.96 0.82
N LEU A 69 -4.51 4.09 1.52
CA LEU A 69 -4.53 2.64 1.31
C LEU A 69 -5.88 2.03 1.69
N GLY A 70 -6.49 2.51 2.78
CA GLY A 70 -7.84 2.12 3.17
C GLY A 70 -8.89 2.54 2.12
N ALA A 71 -8.79 3.76 1.59
CA ALA A 71 -9.65 4.24 0.50
C ALA A 71 -9.47 3.43 -0.81
N ARG A 72 -8.33 2.75 -0.97
CA ARG A 72 -8.04 1.84 -2.09
C ARG A 72 -8.49 0.40 -1.84
N GLY A 73 -9.05 0.10 -0.66
CA GLY A 73 -9.53 -1.22 -0.27
C GLY A 73 -8.50 -2.13 0.39
N PHE A 74 -7.32 -1.61 0.76
CA PHE A 74 -6.31 -2.40 1.48
C PHE A 74 -6.63 -2.47 2.97
N THR A 75 -6.49 -3.65 3.55
CA THR A 75 -6.64 -3.83 4.99
C THR A 75 -5.37 -3.38 5.74
N PRO A 76 -5.48 -2.87 6.98
CA PRO A 76 -4.32 -2.51 7.79
C PRO A 76 -3.31 -3.65 7.96
N ALA A 77 -3.79 -4.90 8.00
CA ALA A 77 -2.95 -6.10 8.11
C ALA A 77 -2.11 -6.35 6.84
N GLN A 78 -2.67 -6.10 5.65
CA GLN A 78 -1.91 -6.18 4.40
C GLN A 78 -0.85 -5.08 4.32
N VAL A 79 -1.17 -3.87 4.78
CA VAL A 79 -0.21 -2.77 4.84
C VAL A 79 0.92 -3.07 5.82
N SER A 80 0.62 -3.57 7.01
CA SER A 80 1.67 -3.97 7.96
C SER A 80 2.55 -5.07 7.40
N ALA A 81 1.96 -6.11 6.80
CA ALA A 81 2.73 -7.21 6.20
C ALA A 81 3.65 -6.72 5.07
N ALA A 82 3.17 -5.81 4.22
CA ALA A 82 3.98 -5.21 3.17
C ALA A 82 5.12 -4.37 3.76
N LEU A 83 4.86 -3.56 4.78
CA LEU A 83 5.90 -2.76 5.45
C LEU A 83 6.97 -3.66 6.06
N ASP A 84 6.57 -4.72 6.78
CA ASP A 84 7.50 -5.67 7.38
C ASP A 84 8.34 -6.41 6.29
N GLU A 85 7.73 -6.77 5.15
CA GLU A 85 8.44 -7.36 4.00
C GLU A 85 9.51 -6.41 3.42
N TYR A 86 9.16 -5.15 3.16
CA TYR A 86 10.09 -4.17 2.61
C TYR A 86 11.12 -3.65 3.62
N GLU A 87 10.79 -3.68 4.91
CA GLU A 87 11.74 -3.41 5.99
C GLU A 87 12.80 -4.51 6.08
N ALA A 88 12.39 -5.78 5.97
CA ALA A 88 13.32 -6.91 5.90
C ALA A 88 14.26 -6.84 4.67
N LEU A 89 13.78 -6.25 3.58
CA LEU A 89 14.57 -5.99 2.36
C LEU A 89 15.41 -4.71 2.43
N ASN A 90 15.39 -3.97 3.55
CA ASN A 90 16.04 -2.67 3.73
C ASN A 90 15.69 -1.63 2.65
N VAL A 91 14.47 -1.70 2.09
CA VAL A 91 13.96 -0.73 1.10
C VAL A 91 13.31 0.46 1.80
N LEU A 92 12.69 0.21 2.95
CA LEU A 92 12.08 1.24 3.80
C LEU A 92 12.34 0.93 5.28
N GLN A 93 12.13 1.93 6.13
CA GLN A 93 12.17 1.81 7.57
C GLN A 93 10.93 2.45 8.18
N VAL A 94 10.30 1.76 9.11
CA VAL A 94 9.19 2.30 9.89
C VAL A 94 9.72 2.76 11.22
N ASN A 95 9.33 3.96 11.67
CA ASN A 95 9.76 4.40 13.00
C ASN A 95 9.15 3.51 14.11
N PRO A 96 9.82 3.38 15.28
CA PRO A 96 9.31 2.55 16.38
C PRO A 96 7.90 2.93 16.84
N SER A 97 7.52 4.20 16.68
CA SER A 97 6.18 4.71 17.01
C SER A 97 5.12 4.40 15.95
N ARG A 98 5.47 3.79 14.80
CA ARG A 98 4.59 3.53 13.65
C ARG A 98 3.79 4.75 13.18
N THR A 99 4.42 5.91 13.19
CA THR A 99 3.83 7.17 12.69
C THR A 99 4.44 7.64 11.38
N ARG A 100 5.60 7.12 10.98
CA ARG A 100 6.31 7.54 9.76
C ARG A 100 7.06 6.38 9.11
N VAL A 101 6.92 6.27 7.80
CA VAL A 101 7.69 5.39 6.91
C VAL A 101 8.78 6.22 6.25
N THR A 102 10.00 5.73 6.19
CA THR A 102 11.15 6.38 5.55
C THR A 102 11.70 5.45 4.48
N PHE A 103 11.90 5.93 3.26
CA PHE A 103 12.53 5.15 2.19
C PHE A 103 14.05 5.28 2.31
N VAL A 104 14.76 4.16 2.12
CA VAL A 104 16.23 4.08 2.18
C VAL A 104 16.84 4.26 0.79
#